data_AF-A0A954VXX6-F1
#
_entry.id   AF-A0A954VXX6-F1
#
_cell.length_a   1.000
_cell.length_b   1.000
_cell.length_c   1.000
_cell.angle_alpha   90.00
_cell.angle_beta   90.00
_cell.angle_gamma   90.00
#
_symmetry.space_group_name_H-M   'P 1'
#
loop_
_entity.id
_entity.type
_entity.pdbx_description
1 polymer ?
#
loop_
_entity_poly.entity_id
_entity_poly.type
_entity_poly.pdbx_seq_one_letter_code
_entity_poly.pdbx_strand_id
1 'polypeptide(L)' 'CKARKEKAPDATAIVQVLDEQGEILNVDARQVLQAEPGQTVVVVGTGEINPLGSLVVSADKIFVRR' A
#
# COMPACT_ATOMS: atom_id res chain seq x y z
N CYS A 1 29.62 19.95 6.63
CA CYS A 1 28.21 20.03 6.22
C CYS A 1 27.47 18.79 6.69
N LYS A 2 26.63 18.89 7.73
CA LYS A 2 25.75 17.79 8.16
C LYS A 2 24.47 17.89 7.33
N ALA A 3 24.33 17.05 6.32
CA ALA A 3 23.10 16.96 5.55
C ALA A 3 21.97 16.59 6.51
N ARG A 4 21.01 17.50 6.69
CA ARG A 4 19.71 17.16 7.28
C ARG A 4 19.14 16.07 6.38
N LYS A 5 18.98 14.85 6.93
CA LYS A 5 17.95 13.94 6.41
C LYS A 5 16.63 14.68 6.63
N GLU A 6 16.21 15.44 5.62
CA GLU A 6 14.81 15.82 5.50
C GLU A 6 14.05 14.51 5.61
N LYS A 7 13.24 14.38 6.66
CA LYS A 7 12.33 13.25 6.80
C LYS A 7 11.59 13.21 5.48
N ALA A 8 11.81 12.17 4.69
CA ALA A 8 11.02 11.96 3.48
C ALA A 8 9.56 12.13 3.92
N PRO A 9 8.76 12.98 3.24
CA PRO A 9 7.35 13.09 3.57
C PRO A 9 6.82 11.68 3.69
N ASP A 10 6.12 11.36 4.79
CA ASP A 10 5.56 10.04 5.02
C ASP A 10 4.89 9.62 3.70
N ALA A 11 5.54 8.69 2.99
CA ALA A 11 5.21 8.43 1.60
C ALA A 11 3.91 7.65 1.61
N THR A 12 2.80 8.39 1.60
CA THR A 12 1.46 7.83 1.65
C THR A 12 1.19 7.20 0.29
N ALA A 13 1.08 5.87 0.27
CA ALA A 13 0.65 5.11 -0.89
C ALA A 13 -0.79 4.66 -0.69
N ILE A 14 -1.58 4.72 -1.76
CA ILE A 14 -2.92 4.13 -1.80
C ILE A 14 -2.75 2.70 -2.30
N VAL A 15 -3.17 1.72 -1.50
CA VAL A 15 -3.12 0.31 -1.88
C VAL A 15 -4.52 -0.15 -2.26
N GLN A 16 -4.68 -0.62 -3.51
CA GLN A 16 -5.91 -1.23 -4.00
C GLN A 16 -5.73 -2.74 -4.04
N VAL A 17 -6.65 -3.48 -3.42
CA VAL A 17 -6.63 -4.95 -3.42
C VAL A 17 -7.51 -5.43 -4.57
N LEU A 18 -6.95 -6.28 -5.42
CA LEU A 18 -7.67 -6.88 -6.55
C LEU A 18 -8.00 -8.35 -6.26
N ASP A 19 -9.07 -8.86 -6.87
CA ASP A 19 -9.37 -10.30 -6.90
C ASP A 19 -8.58 -11.04 -8.00
N GLU A 20 -8.81 -12.35 -8.13
CA GLU A 20 -8.14 -13.19 -9.15
C GLU A 20 -8.49 -12.78 -10.59
N GLN A 21 -9.55 -12.01 -10.77
CA GLN A 21 -10.04 -11.50 -12.04
C GLN A 21 -9.53 -10.08 -12.33
N GLY A 22 -8.80 -9.46 -11.40
CA GLY A 22 -8.26 -8.10 -11.52
C GLY A 22 -9.28 -7.01 -11.17
N GLU A 23 -10.41 -7.37 -10.58
CA GLU A 23 -11.45 -6.43 -10.15
C GLU A 23 -11.18 -5.94 -8.73
N ILE A 24 -11.60 -4.70 -8.44
CA ILE A 24 -11.40 -4.11 -7.11
C ILE A 24 -12.25 -4.87 -6.09
N LEU A 25 -11.59 -5.42 -5.07
CA LEU A 25 -12.24 -6.22 -4.03
C LEU A 25 -13.17 -5.31 -3.18
N ASN A 26 -14.48 -5.52 -3.28
CA ASN A 26 -15.49 -4.68 -2.62
C ASN A 26 -15.75 -5.11 -1.16
N VAL A 27 -14.68 -5.34 -0.40
CA VAL A 27 -14.72 -5.76 1.00
C VAL A 27 -13.79 -4.90 1.85
N ASP A 28 -14.07 -4.79 3.15
CA ASP A 28 -13.22 -4.02 4.04
C ASP A 28 -11.82 -4.65 4.14
N ALA A 29 -10.80 -3.91 3.70
CA ALA A 29 -9.41 -4.36 3.73
C ALA A 29 -8.95 -4.76 5.14
N ARG A 30 -9.54 -4.21 6.21
CA ARG A 30 -9.25 -4.62 7.60
C ARG A 30 -9.72 -6.03 7.90
N GLN A 31 -10.84 -6.46 7.30
CA GLN A 31 -11.38 -7.81 7.45
C GLN A 31 -10.55 -8.84 6.69
N VAL A 32 -10.04 -8.45 5.50
CA VAL A 32 -9.23 -9.33 4.66
C VAL A 32 -7.81 -9.46 5.18
N LEU A 33 -7.17 -8.34 5.51
CA LEU A 33 -5.77 -8.32 5.91
C LEU A 33 -5.57 -8.69 7.38
N GLN A 34 -6.61 -8.55 8.22
CA GLN A 34 -6.54 -8.72 9.67
C GLN A 34 -5.33 -7.99 10.29
N ALA A 35 -4.95 -6.86 9.71
CA ALA A 35 -3.79 -6.09 10.12
C ALA A 35 -4.19 -5.11 11.23
N GLU A 36 -3.37 -5.03 12.27
CA GLU A 36 -3.56 -4.12 13.38
C GLU A 36 -2.80 -2.80 13.15
N PRO A 37 -3.27 -1.67 13.71
CA PRO A 37 -2.53 -0.41 13.64
C PRO A 37 -1.08 -0.56 14.13
N GLY A 38 -0.12 -0.08 13.34
CA GLY A 38 1.31 -0.16 13.65
C GLY A 38 2.02 -1.42 13.14
N GLN A 39 1.30 -2.39 12.56
CA GLN A 39 1.92 -3.54 11.90
C GLN A 39 2.54 -3.17 10.55
N THR A 40 3.63 -3.87 10.19
CA THR A 40 4.27 -3.71 8.88
C THR A 40 3.70 -4.73 7.90
N VAL A 41 3.27 -4.27 6.73
CA VAL A 41 2.82 -5.13 5.63
C VAL A 41 3.75 -5.02 4.42
N VAL A 42 3.93 -6.12 3.70
CA VAL A 42 4.64 -6.17 2.42
C VAL A 42 3.59 -6.37 1.33
N VAL A 43 3.53 -5.43 0.40
CA VAL A 43 2.61 -5.46 -0.74
C VAL A 43 3.40 -5.77 -2.00
N VAL A 44 2.96 -6.76 -2.77
CA VAL A 44 3.49 -7.10 -4.08
C VAL A 44 2.41 -6.77 -5.10
N GLY A 45 2.77 -5.97 -6.10
CA GLY A 45 1.81 -5.48 -7.08
C GLY A 45 2.43 -4.50 -8.07
N THR A 46 1.55 -3.89 -8.87
CA THR A 46 1.93 -2.88 -9.87
C THR A 46 1.71 -1.49 -9.30
N GLY A 47 2.74 -0.66 -9.31
CA GLY A 47 2.69 0.73 -8.85
C GLY A 47 2.54 1.72 -10.00
N GLU A 48 1.62 2.67 -9.87
CA GLU A 48 1.43 3.78 -10.80
C GLU A 48 1.26 5.10 -10.07
N ILE A 49 1.67 6.21 -10.70
CA ILE A 49 1.38 7.55 -10.20
C ILE A 49 0.08 8.01 -10.85
N ASN A 50 -0.95 8.25 -10.05
CA ASN A 50 -2.23 8.73 -10.57
C ASN A 50 -2.13 10.21 -11.04
N PRO A 51 -3.13 10.74 -11.74
CA PRO A 51 -3.14 12.13 -12.20
C PRO A 51 -3.05 13.19 -11.08
N LEU A 52 -3.32 12.80 -9.82
CA LEU A 52 -3.20 13.65 -8.63
C LEU A 52 -1.81 13.58 -7.99
N GLY A 53 -0.86 12.84 -8.58
CA GLY A 53 0.51 12.68 -8.08
C GLY A 53 0.66 11.68 -6.92
N SER A 54 -0.39 10.91 -6.61
CA SER A 54 -0.32 9.89 -5.56
C SER A 54 0.17 8.56 -6.12
N LEU A 55 1.01 7.86 -5.35
CA LEU A 55 1.37 6.47 -5.66
C LEU A 55 0.20 5.56 -5.34
N VAL A 56 -0.28 4.87 -6.36
CA VAL A 56 -1.31 3.86 -6.30
C VAL A 56 -0.66 2.51 -6.56
N VAL A 57 -0.91 1.53 -5.70
CA VAL A 57 -0.41 0.17 -5.87
C VAL A 57 -1.59 -0.77 -6.03
N SER A 58 -1.71 -1.37 -7.21
CA SER A 58 -2.62 -2.48 -7.48
C SER A 58 -1.98 -3.77 -6.96
N ALA A 59 -2.46 -4.26 -5.82
CA ALA A 59 -1.85 -5.34 -5.08
C ALA A 59 -2.33 -6.72 -5.55
N ASP A 60 -1.38 -7.56 -5.95
CA ASP A 60 -1.61 -8.98 -6.26
C ASP A 60 -1.50 -9.84 -4.99
N LYS A 61 -0.59 -9.47 -4.07
CA LYS A 61 -0.33 -10.21 -2.82
C LYS A 61 0.00 -9.26 -1.68
N ILE A 62 -0.43 -9.61 -0.47
CA ILE A 62 -0.12 -8.87 0.75
C ILE A 62 0.32 -9.84 1.85
N PHE A 63 1.43 -9.52 2.51
CA PHE A 63 1.99 -10.29 3.61
C PHE A 63 2.07 -9.42 4.87
N VAL A 64 1.58 -9.91 6.00
CA VAL A 64 1.74 -9.24 7.30
C VAL A 64 3.06 -9.70 7.93
N ARG A 65 3.93 -8.76 8.27
CA ARG A 65 5.19 -9.04 8.97
C ARG A 65 4.95 -8.97 10.48
N ARG A 66 5.03 -10.13 11.14
CA ARG A 66 5.00 -10.28 12.60
C ARG A 66 6.35 -9.98 13.23
#